data_AF-A0A093ZXK3-F1
#
_entry.id   AF-A0A093ZXK3-F1
#
_cell.length_a   1.000
_cell.length_b   1.000
_cell.length_c   1.000
_cell.angle_alpha   90.00
_cell.angle_beta   90.00
_cell.angle_gamma   90.00
#
_symmetry.space_group_name_H-M   'P 1'
#
loop_
_entity.id
_entity.type
_entity.pdbx_description
1 polymer ?
#
loop_
_entity_poly.entity_id
_entity_poly.type
_entity_poly.pdbx_seq_one_letter_code
_entity_poly.pdbx_strand_id
1 'polypeptide(L)'
;MAQLLEAGKIESARIRVESIIRSDITCELYEILELYCELLLARVGMMESSTCDVGLEEAVKSIMYAAPKIDIKEIHVVRALLADKYGKEFALDAAENTDKKVAEKVVKKLRIEPPSEALVNGYLEEIASTYGVDWPKAEPGTPPKYVDDEDQDPSSGGKAEKTLEEPIPATSRVEEERDELTKATPPRDFGPSSPLRVNPPSPSTDNLHPRVKGTQSLKPTNKVATANATKKPDLKSKGAVGGTIPDIDELAARFAALKK
;
A
#
# COMPACT_ATOMS: atom_id res chain seq x y z
N MET A 1 23.64 17.16 14.73
CA MET A 1 23.94 17.16 13.28
C MET A 1 24.38 18.52 12.83
N ALA A 2 23.53 19.55 12.93
CA ALA A 2 23.91 20.94 12.69
C ALA A 2 25.22 21.35 13.39
N GLN A 3 25.37 21.04 14.69
CA GLN A 3 26.60 21.31 15.44
C GLN A 3 27.86 20.60 14.89
N LEU A 4 27.73 19.42 14.26
CA LEU A 4 28.87 18.73 13.65
C LEU A 4 29.28 19.41 12.34
N LEU A 5 28.30 19.94 11.60
CA LEU A 5 28.53 20.74 10.40
C LEU A 5 29.18 22.07 10.73
N GLU A 6 28.67 22.79 11.74
CA GLU A 6 29.28 24.03 12.24
C GLU A 6 30.72 23.83 12.74
N ALA A 7 30.99 22.69 13.38
CA ALA A 7 32.33 22.34 13.84
C ALA A 7 33.26 21.82 12.73
N GLY A 8 32.81 21.78 11.46
CA GLY A 8 33.59 21.27 10.33
C GLY A 8 33.86 19.77 10.35
N LYS A 9 33.18 19.00 11.19
CA LYS A 9 33.36 17.54 11.35
C LYS A 9 32.53 16.76 10.34
N ILE A 10 32.87 16.91 9.07
CA ILE A 10 32.01 16.45 7.95
C ILE A 10 31.88 14.94 7.90
N GLU A 11 32.99 14.22 8.09
CA GLU A 11 32.97 12.76 8.06
C GLU A 11 32.09 12.19 9.19
N SER A 12 32.17 12.78 10.38
CA SER A 12 31.31 12.41 11.50
C SER A 12 29.83 12.74 11.23
N ALA A 13 29.56 13.85 10.54
CA ALA A 13 28.20 14.21 10.13
C ALA A 13 27.64 13.22 9.08
N ARG A 14 28.44 12.81 8.09
CA ARG A 14 28.06 11.80 7.07
C ARG A 14 27.66 10.48 7.71
N ILE A 15 28.54 9.89 8.52
CA ILE A 15 28.28 8.60 9.22
C ILE A 15 27.01 8.70 10.07
N ARG A 16 26.82 9.83 10.76
CA ARG A 16 25.66 10.03 11.61
C ARG A 16 24.38 10.23 10.78
N VAL A 17 24.44 10.82 9.58
CA VAL A 17 23.28 10.97 8.67
C VAL A 17 22.89 9.61 8.10
N GLU A 18 23.84 8.77 7.70
CA GLU A 18 23.54 7.41 7.23
C GLU A 18 22.77 6.59 8.27
N SER A 19 23.06 6.81 9.56
CA SER A 19 22.29 6.19 10.65
C SER A 19 20.88 6.75 10.77
N ILE A 20 20.67 8.05 10.48
CA ILE A 20 19.34 8.67 10.49
C ILE A 20 18.52 8.14 9.32
N ILE A 21 19.09 8.11 8.11
CA ILE A 21 18.43 7.55 6.91
C ILE A 21 17.98 6.10 7.16
N ARG A 22 18.84 5.27 7.77
CA ARG A 22 18.46 3.91 8.14
C ARG A 22 17.33 3.85 9.17
N SER A 23 17.31 4.78 10.13
CA SER A 23 16.23 4.88 11.10
C SER A 23 14.91 5.27 10.43
N ASP A 24 14.94 6.20 9.48
CA ASP A 24 13.75 6.64 8.73
C ASP A 24 13.19 5.50 7.88
N ILE A 25 14.04 4.77 7.14
CA ILE A 25 13.64 3.58 6.37
C ILE A 25 13.03 2.51 7.28
N THR A 26 13.56 2.34 8.49
CA THR A 26 13.03 1.41 9.48
C THR A 26 11.67 1.86 10.01
N CYS A 27 11.47 3.17 10.20
CA CYS A 27 10.17 3.73 10.58
C CYS A 27 9.12 3.46 9.50
N GLU A 28 9.44 3.73 8.23
CA GLU A 28 8.56 3.44 7.10
C GLU A 28 8.24 1.94 6.98
N LEU A 29 9.20 1.06 7.33
CA LEU A 29 8.95 -0.38 7.40
C LEU A 29 7.92 -0.72 8.51
N TYR A 30 8.01 -0.08 9.68
CA TYR A 30 7.07 -0.32 10.77
C TYR A 30 5.65 0.10 10.43
N GLU A 31 5.48 1.21 9.69
CA GLU A 31 4.16 1.64 9.19
C GLU A 31 3.52 0.58 8.26
N ILE A 32 4.33 -0.03 7.38
CA ILE A 32 3.87 -1.12 6.51
C ILE A 32 3.48 -2.36 7.34
N LEU A 33 4.28 -2.72 8.34
CA LEU A 33 4.00 -3.86 9.22
C LEU A 33 2.77 -3.63 10.10
N GLU A 34 2.55 -2.41 10.58
CA GLU A 34 1.36 -2.01 11.32
C GLU A 34 0.10 -2.23 10.47
N LEU A 35 0.10 -1.72 9.23
CA LEU A 35 -0.99 -1.93 8.28
C LEU A 35 -1.29 -3.42 8.04
N TYR A 36 -0.26 -4.26 7.93
CA TYR A 36 -0.46 -5.71 7.79
C TYR A 36 -1.02 -6.34 9.08
N CYS A 37 -0.58 -5.90 10.25
CA CYS A 37 -1.14 -6.37 11.52
C CYS A 37 -2.64 -6.02 11.63
N GLU A 38 -3.02 -4.79 11.25
CA GLU A 38 -4.42 -4.37 11.19
C GLU A 38 -5.24 -5.19 10.21
N LEU A 39 -4.70 -5.48 9.01
CA LEU A 39 -5.35 -6.33 8.01
C LEU A 39 -5.62 -7.74 8.55
N LEU A 40 -4.63 -8.36 9.21
CA LEU A 40 -4.79 -9.68 9.81
C LEU A 40 -5.82 -9.67 10.94
N LEU A 41 -5.82 -8.65 11.79
CA LEU A 41 -6.82 -8.49 12.86
C LEU A 41 -8.23 -8.33 12.29
N ALA A 42 -8.39 -7.49 11.26
CA ALA A 42 -9.69 -7.25 10.62
C ALA A 42 -10.25 -8.50 9.94
N ARG A 43 -9.40 -9.46 9.55
CA ARG A 43 -9.76 -10.67 8.80
C ARG A 43 -9.38 -11.96 9.53
N VAL A 44 -9.30 -11.95 10.85
CA VAL A 44 -8.86 -13.11 11.64
C VAL A 44 -9.71 -14.37 11.39
N GLY A 45 -11.01 -14.22 11.09
CA GLY A 45 -11.88 -15.34 10.75
C GLY A 45 -11.46 -16.10 9.47
N MET A 46 -10.79 -15.43 8.53
CA MET A 46 -10.23 -16.07 7.34
C MET A 46 -8.94 -16.86 7.66
N MET A 47 -8.34 -16.65 8.83
CA MET A 47 -7.16 -17.40 9.29
C MET A 47 -7.55 -18.67 10.05
N GLU A 48 -8.84 -18.98 10.22
CA GLU A 48 -9.29 -20.21 10.88
C GLU A 48 -8.99 -21.46 10.05
N SER A 49 -9.01 -21.35 8.72
CA SER A 49 -8.65 -22.44 7.80
C SER A 49 -7.21 -22.93 7.99
N SER A 50 -6.96 -24.18 7.59
CA SER A 50 -5.62 -24.78 7.63
C SER A 50 -4.67 -24.18 6.59
N THR A 51 -5.21 -23.66 5.49
CA THR A 51 -4.45 -23.02 4.42
C THR A 51 -4.53 -21.50 4.56
N CYS A 52 -3.44 -20.81 4.23
CA CYS A 52 -3.44 -19.35 4.17
C CYS A 52 -4.26 -18.87 2.96
N ASP A 53 -5.17 -17.93 3.19
CA ASP A 53 -5.91 -17.28 2.11
C ASP A 53 -4.97 -16.41 1.27
N VAL A 54 -5.20 -16.38 -0.05
CA VAL A 54 -4.36 -15.63 -1.00
C VAL A 54 -4.36 -14.12 -0.69
N GLY A 55 -5.48 -13.59 -0.19
CA GLY A 55 -5.59 -12.17 0.18
C GLY A 55 -4.90 -11.80 1.49
N LEU A 56 -4.48 -12.78 2.29
CA LEU A 56 -3.71 -12.57 3.52
C LEU A 56 -2.26 -13.03 3.41
N GLU A 57 -1.95 -13.84 2.40
CA GLU A 57 -0.65 -14.49 2.25
C GLU A 57 0.49 -13.48 2.17
N GLU A 58 0.30 -12.37 1.45
CA GLU A 58 1.30 -11.29 1.38
C GLU A 58 1.60 -10.70 2.76
N ALA A 59 0.57 -10.39 3.54
CA ALA A 59 0.70 -9.80 4.88
C ALA A 59 1.36 -10.76 5.86
N VAL A 60 0.90 -12.02 5.89
CA VAL A 60 1.44 -13.08 6.74
C VAL A 60 2.92 -13.30 6.41
N LYS A 61 3.26 -13.50 5.14
CA LYS A 61 4.66 -13.76 4.73
C LYS A 61 5.55 -12.55 4.97
N SER A 62 5.05 -11.33 4.76
CA SER A 62 5.81 -10.11 5.03
C SER A 62 6.15 -9.93 6.50
N ILE A 63 5.21 -10.21 7.41
CA ILE A 63 5.47 -10.19 8.85
C ILE A 63 6.50 -11.27 9.23
N MET A 64 6.35 -12.50 8.72
CA MET A 64 7.28 -13.60 9.00
C MET A 64 8.69 -13.33 8.46
N TYR A 65 8.80 -12.70 7.29
CA TYR A 65 10.07 -12.33 6.66
C TYR A 65 10.78 -11.19 7.42
N ALA A 66 10.02 -10.21 7.90
CA ALA A 66 10.55 -9.06 8.62
C ALA A 66 10.98 -9.39 10.05
N ALA A 67 10.27 -10.30 10.72
CA ALA A 67 10.48 -10.64 12.13
C ALA A 67 11.96 -10.84 12.54
N PRO A 68 12.78 -11.69 11.89
CA PRO A 68 14.16 -11.92 12.30
C PRO A 68 15.08 -10.70 12.15
N LYS A 69 14.65 -9.66 11.42
CA LYS A 69 15.46 -8.49 11.07
C LYS A 69 15.10 -7.22 11.86
N ILE A 70 14.06 -7.29 12.69
CA ILE A 70 13.58 -6.15 13.48
C ILE A 70 13.67 -6.43 14.99
N ASP A 71 13.79 -5.36 15.77
CA ASP A 71 13.98 -5.42 17.22
C ASP A 71 12.68 -5.49 18.04
N ILE A 72 11.56 -5.89 17.43
CA ILE A 72 10.24 -5.98 18.08
C ILE A 72 9.97 -7.43 18.52
N LYS A 73 10.08 -7.71 19.82
CA LYS A 73 9.95 -9.05 20.40
C LYS A 73 8.59 -9.70 20.11
N GLU A 74 7.53 -8.92 20.10
CA GLU A 74 6.16 -9.36 19.86
C GLU A 74 5.98 -9.91 18.45
N ILE A 75 6.65 -9.33 17.45
CA ILE A 75 6.62 -9.84 16.08
C ILE A 75 7.30 -11.22 15.98
N HIS A 76 8.33 -11.50 16.79
CA HIS A 76 8.92 -12.86 16.85
C HIS A 76 7.93 -13.88 17.38
N VAL A 77 7.10 -13.50 18.36
CA VAL A 77 6.00 -14.35 18.87
C VAL A 77 4.96 -14.58 17.79
N VAL A 78 4.55 -13.53 17.07
CA VAL A 78 3.60 -13.65 15.95
C VAL A 78 4.15 -14.59 14.87
N ARG A 79 5.43 -14.47 14.51
CA ARG A 79 6.08 -15.39 13.56
C ARG A 79 6.01 -16.85 14.03
N ALA A 80 6.27 -17.12 15.31
CA ALA A 80 6.18 -18.47 15.86
C ALA A 80 4.76 -19.03 15.76
N LEU A 81 3.74 -18.23 16.12
CA LEU A 81 2.34 -18.63 16.01
C LEU A 81 1.91 -18.90 14.57
N LEU A 82 2.36 -18.08 13.61
CA LEU A 82 2.08 -18.27 12.18
C LEU A 82 2.79 -19.51 11.63
N ALA A 83 4.03 -19.79 12.08
CA ALA A 83 4.76 -21.00 11.71
C ALA A 83 4.08 -22.27 12.26
N ASP A 84 3.56 -22.23 13.49
CA ASP A 84 2.79 -23.33 14.07
C ASP A 84 1.46 -23.54 13.35
N LYS A 85 0.81 -22.45 12.88
CA LYS A 85 -0.46 -22.49 12.15
C LYS A 85 -0.34 -23.08 10.74
N TYR A 86 0.61 -22.58 9.95
CA TYR A 86 0.74 -22.93 8.52
C TYR A 86 1.83 -23.98 8.23
N GLY A 87 2.61 -24.35 9.24
CA GLY A 87 3.64 -25.38 9.16
C GLY A 87 5.02 -24.84 8.79
N LYS A 88 6.00 -25.73 8.90
CA LYS A 88 7.43 -25.41 8.74
C LYS A 88 7.79 -25.02 7.31
N GLU A 89 7.27 -25.72 6.31
CA GLU A 89 7.54 -25.41 4.90
C GLU A 89 7.10 -23.98 4.56
N PHE A 90 5.90 -23.59 4.98
CA PHE A 90 5.40 -22.23 4.80
C PHE A 90 6.29 -21.18 5.49
N ALA A 91 6.80 -21.50 6.68
CA ALA A 91 7.69 -20.62 7.42
C ALA A 91 9.07 -20.48 6.75
N LEU A 92 9.58 -21.55 6.14
CA LEU A 92 10.82 -21.53 5.35
C LEU A 92 10.63 -20.73 4.06
N ASP A 93 9.55 -20.97 3.33
CA ASP A 93 9.18 -20.21 2.13
C ASP A 93 9.08 -18.71 2.42
N ALA A 94 8.43 -18.36 3.54
CA ALA A 94 8.31 -16.97 3.98
C ALA A 94 9.66 -16.37 4.39
N ALA A 95 10.56 -17.15 5.00
CA ALA A 95 11.87 -16.67 5.45
C ALA A 95 12.84 -16.42 4.28
N GLU A 96 12.81 -17.31 3.27
CA GLU A 96 13.66 -17.22 2.07
C GLU A 96 13.00 -16.39 0.96
N ASN A 97 11.71 -16.08 1.09
CA ASN A 97 10.89 -15.43 0.06
C ASN A 97 10.97 -16.18 -1.30
N THR A 98 10.98 -17.52 -1.25
CA THR A 98 11.18 -18.40 -2.42
C THR A 98 10.08 -18.22 -3.47
N ASP A 99 8.86 -17.96 -3.02
CA ASP A 99 7.69 -17.79 -3.88
C ASP A 99 7.41 -16.32 -4.27
N LYS A 100 8.26 -15.39 -3.81
CA LYS A 100 8.15 -13.94 -4.06
C LYS A 100 6.80 -13.33 -3.65
N LYS A 101 6.15 -13.90 -2.64
CA LYS A 101 4.88 -13.38 -2.10
C LYS A 101 5.07 -12.40 -0.94
N VAL A 102 6.29 -12.15 -0.50
CA VAL A 102 6.58 -11.04 0.42
C VAL A 102 6.48 -9.72 -0.34
N ALA A 103 5.88 -8.72 0.30
CA ALA A 103 5.75 -7.39 -0.27
C ALA A 103 7.10 -6.81 -0.68
N GLU A 104 7.22 -6.39 -1.93
CA GLU A 104 8.49 -5.91 -2.49
C GLU A 104 9.05 -4.71 -1.71
N LYS A 105 8.17 -3.82 -1.23
CA LYS A 105 8.54 -2.69 -0.37
C LYS A 105 9.21 -3.15 0.92
N VAL A 106 8.70 -4.19 1.57
CA VAL A 106 9.30 -4.79 2.78
C VAL A 106 10.67 -5.39 2.46
N VAL A 107 10.79 -6.13 1.36
CA VAL A 107 12.08 -6.70 0.93
C VAL A 107 13.11 -5.60 0.68
N LYS A 108 12.76 -4.53 -0.04
CA LYS A 108 13.65 -3.41 -0.34
C LYS A 108 14.11 -2.70 0.94
N LYS A 109 13.19 -2.35 1.86
CA LYS A 109 13.52 -1.64 3.11
C LYS A 109 14.35 -2.47 4.08
N LEU A 110 14.22 -3.80 4.05
CA LEU A 110 15.01 -4.73 4.88
C LEU A 110 16.39 -5.06 4.31
N ARG A 111 16.73 -4.59 3.11
CA ARG A 111 18.09 -4.76 2.57
C ARG A 111 19.07 -3.88 3.34
N ILE A 112 20.17 -4.49 3.74
CA ILE A 112 21.28 -3.79 4.38
C ILE A 112 22.20 -3.29 3.26
N GLU A 113 21.83 -2.17 2.64
CA GLU A 113 22.63 -1.48 1.64
C GLU A 113 23.00 -0.09 2.16
N PRO A 114 24.26 0.37 1.98
CA PRO A 114 24.59 1.75 2.31
C PRO A 114 23.75 2.71 1.48
N PRO A 115 23.23 3.80 2.08
CA PRO A 115 22.47 4.80 1.33
C PRO A 115 23.39 5.46 0.28
N SER A 116 22.81 5.90 -0.83
CA SER A 116 23.57 6.57 -1.89
C SER A 116 24.16 7.90 -1.39
N GLU A 117 25.34 8.25 -1.88
CA GLU A 117 26.00 9.52 -1.50
C GLU A 117 25.12 10.75 -1.83
N ALA A 118 24.34 10.67 -2.91
CA ALA A 118 23.38 11.70 -3.29
C ALA A 118 22.29 11.89 -2.23
N LEU A 119 21.75 10.80 -1.68
CA LEU A 119 20.75 10.85 -0.60
C LEU A 119 21.37 11.42 0.69
N VAL A 120 22.58 11.00 1.04
CA VAL A 120 23.31 11.53 2.21
C VAL A 120 23.56 13.03 2.06
N ASN A 121 24.02 13.48 0.89
CA ASN A 121 24.26 14.90 0.63
C ASN A 121 22.96 15.72 0.70
N GLY A 122 21.87 15.22 0.13
CA GLY A 122 20.55 15.88 0.22
C GLY A 122 20.07 16.02 1.66
N TYR A 123 20.21 14.97 2.49
CA TYR A 123 19.90 15.03 3.92
C TYR A 123 20.76 16.07 4.65
N LEU A 124 22.06 16.14 4.35
CA LEU A 124 22.96 17.12 4.96
C LEU A 124 22.61 18.55 4.58
N GLU A 125 22.22 18.78 3.32
CA GLU A 125 21.75 20.08 2.82
C GLU A 125 20.47 20.53 3.50
N GLU A 126 19.46 19.66 3.60
CA GLU A 126 18.20 19.95 4.28
C GLU A 126 18.41 20.24 5.78
N ILE A 127 19.28 19.48 6.45
CA ILE A 127 19.66 19.74 7.85
C ILE A 127 20.38 21.08 7.97
N ALA A 128 21.34 21.39 7.08
CA ALA A 128 22.04 22.66 7.15
C ALA A 128 21.11 23.85 6.91
N SER A 129 20.23 23.75 5.91
CA SER A 129 19.21 24.75 5.58
C SER A 129 18.25 24.99 6.75
N THR A 130 17.73 23.91 7.35
CA THR A 130 16.76 23.98 8.46
C THR A 130 17.34 24.66 9.71
N TYR A 131 18.63 24.45 9.98
CA TYR A 131 19.30 24.97 11.17
C TYR A 131 20.15 26.23 10.89
N GLY A 132 20.14 26.76 9.67
CA GLY A 132 20.89 27.96 9.29
C GLY A 132 22.41 27.80 9.32
N VAL A 133 22.91 26.58 9.13
CA VAL A 133 24.35 26.29 9.08
C VAL A 133 24.87 26.57 7.67
N ASP A 134 25.96 27.32 7.56
CA ASP A 134 26.64 27.56 6.29
C ASP A 134 27.31 26.26 5.81
N TRP A 135 26.63 25.56 4.92
CA TRP A 135 27.05 24.30 4.32
C TRP A 135 27.15 24.51 2.81
N PRO A 136 28.23 24.04 2.14
CA PRO A 136 28.38 24.26 0.72
C PRO A 136 27.14 23.75 -0.01
N LYS A 137 26.41 24.68 -0.63
CA LYS A 137 25.40 24.37 -1.63
C LYS A 137 26.13 23.59 -2.72
N ALA A 138 25.80 22.32 -2.86
CA ALA A 138 26.20 21.60 -4.06
C ALA A 138 25.68 22.42 -5.26
N GLU A 139 26.53 22.59 -6.28
CA GLU A 139 26.09 23.04 -7.61
C GLU A 139 24.80 22.28 -7.96
N PRO A 140 23.75 22.92 -8.53
CA PRO A 140 22.44 22.34 -8.72
C PRO A 140 22.49 21.15 -9.69
N GLY A 141 22.90 20.00 -9.17
CA GLY A 141 22.69 18.68 -9.72
C GLY A 141 21.25 18.31 -9.39
N THR A 142 20.54 17.89 -10.43
CA THR A 142 19.13 17.54 -10.50
C THR A 142 18.59 16.94 -9.19
N PRO A 143 17.43 17.38 -8.68
CA PRO A 143 16.86 16.83 -7.45
C PRO A 143 16.75 15.31 -7.54
N PRO A 144 17.04 14.57 -6.46
CA PRO A 144 16.93 13.11 -6.47
C PRO A 144 15.49 12.74 -6.86
N LYS A 145 15.37 11.96 -7.94
CA LYS A 145 14.08 11.40 -8.34
C LYS A 145 13.58 10.51 -7.20
N TYR A 146 12.45 10.89 -6.60
CA TYR A 146 11.58 9.92 -5.93
C TYR A 146 11.16 8.91 -6.99
N VAL A 147 11.78 7.73 -6.96
CA VAL A 147 11.40 6.62 -7.83
C VAL A 147 10.08 6.05 -7.31
N ASP A 148 8.99 6.59 -7.83
CA ASP A 148 7.71 5.88 -7.90
C ASP A 148 7.77 5.07 -9.21
N ASP A 149 8.33 3.86 -9.13
CA ASP A 149 8.42 2.95 -10.26
C ASP A 149 7.05 2.27 -10.47
N GLU A 150 6.13 2.99 -11.12
CA GLU A 150 5.04 2.36 -11.88
C GLU A 150 5.50 2.15 -13.33
N ASP A 151 5.62 0.87 -13.68
CA ASP A 151 5.50 0.27 -15.02
C ASP A 151 6.32 0.85 -16.20
N GLN A 152 7.38 0.12 -16.58
CA GLN A 152 7.61 -0.18 -17.99
C GLN A 152 8.50 -1.42 -18.23
N ASP A 153 7.86 -2.45 -18.79
CA ASP A 153 8.44 -3.61 -19.46
C ASP A 153 9.35 -3.18 -20.64
N PRO A 154 10.62 -3.65 -20.74
CA PRO A 154 11.43 -3.39 -21.91
C PRO A 154 11.27 -4.51 -22.93
N SER A 155 10.33 -4.32 -23.87
CA SER A 155 10.33 -5.03 -25.14
C SER A 155 11.11 -4.25 -26.21
N SER A 156 11.98 -5.00 -26.89
CA SER A 156 12.57 -4.74 -28.21
C SER A 156 13.90 -3.97 -28.27
N GLY A 157 14.94 -4.71 -28.69
CA GLY A 157 16.29 -4.23 -28.94
C GLY A 157 16.49 -3.47 -30.26
N GLY A 158 17.65 -2.82 -30.35
CA GLY A 158 18.14 -2.13 -31.54
C GLY A 158 19.55 -1.59 -31.29
N LYS A 159 20.43 -1.74 -32.27
CA LYS A 159 21.89 -1.76 -32.17
C LYS A 159 22.57 -0.40 -31.97
N ALA A 160 23.79 -0.49 -31.44
CA ALA A 160 24.82 0.54 -31.35
C ALA A 160 25.29 1.08 -32.71
N GLU A 161 25.60 2.37 -32.78
CA GLU A 161 26.76 2.89 -33.52
C GLU A 161 27.21 4.25 -32.96
N LYS A 162 28.52 4.45 -32.96
CA LYS A 162 29.29 5.51 -32.29
C LYS A 162 30.06 6.25 -33.36
N THR A 163 29.84 7.55 -33.54
CA THR A 163 30.73 8.38 -34.36
C THR A 163 30.88 9.77 -33.74
N LEU A 164 32.13 10.13 -33.48
CA LEU A 164 32.62 11.43 -33.02
C LEU A 164 32.77 12.37 -34.22
N GLU A 165 32.36 13.65 -34.11
CA GLU A 165 33.20 14.83 -34.38
C GLU A 165 32.43 16.15 -34.21
N GLU A 166 33.21 17.22 -34.06
CA GLU A 166 32.95 18.53 -33.43
C GLU A 166 32.66 19.66 -34.49
N PRO A 167 32.51 20.97 -34.14
CA PRO A 167 31.34 21.79 -34.50
C PRO A 167 31.60 22.96 -35.48
N ILE A 168 30.60 23.39 -36.28
CA ILE A 168 30.58 24.74 -36.92
C ILE A 168 29.13 25.18 -37.30
N PRO A 169 28.83 26.46 -37.67
CA PRO A 169 28.02 27.39 -36.88
C PRO A 169 26.67 27.80 -37.51
N ALA A 170 25.95 28.66 -36.79
CA ALA A 170 24.61 29.19 -37.04
C ALA A 170 24.27 29.58 -38.49
N THR A 171 23.09 29.16 -38.95
CA THR A 171 22.30 29.86 -39.96
C THR A 171 20.86 30.02 -39.49
N SER A 172 20.46 31.28 -39.41
CA SER A 172 19.23 31.90 -38.92
C SER A 172 18.00 31.64 -39.78
N ARG A 173 17.56 30.36 -39.88
CA ARG A 173 16.33 30.00 -40.62
C ARG A 173 15.40 29.03 -39.88
N VAL A 174 15.78 28.60 -38.68
CA VAL A 174 15.00 27.64 -37.86
C VAL A 174 14.22 28.33 -36.74
N GLU A 175 14.52 29.59 -36.43
CA GLU A 175 13.78 30.37 -35.43
C GLU A 175 12.46 30.93 -35.98
N GLU A 176 12.41 31.33 -37.27
CA GLU A 176 11.19 31.87 -37.88
C GLU A 176 10.08 30.82 -38.06
N GLU A 177 10.41 29.54 -38.32
CA GLU A 177 9.41 28.47 -38.46
C GLU A 177 8.85 27.99 -37.11
N ARG A 178 9.59 28.19 -36.01
CA ARG A 178 9.16 27.81 -34.66
C ARG A 178 8.16 28.80 -34.06
N ASP A 179 8.30 30.08 -34.37
CA ASP A 179 7.38 31.12 -33.89
C ASP A 179 6.03 31.10 -34.62
N GLU A 180 5.97 30.63 -35.88
CA GLU A 180 4.69 30.48 -36.60
C GLU A 180 3.85 29.29 -36.10
N LEU A 181 4.48 28.21 -35.63
CA LEU A 181 3.79 27.01 -35.16
C LEU A 181 3.09 27.20 -33.81
N THR A 182 3.53 28.16 -33.00
CA THR A 182 2.91 28.48 -31.69
C THR A 182 1.68 29.38 -31.80
N LYS A 183 1.40 29.95 -32.98
CA LYS A 183 0.30 30.90 -33.23
C LYS A 183 -0.96 30.25 -33.84
N ALA A 184 -0.96 28.96 -34.10
CA ALA A 184 -2.12 28.25 -34.66
C ALA A 184 -3.05 27.70 -33.57
N THR A 185 -4.26 28.27 -33.46
CA THR A 185 -5.34 27.76 -32.60
C THR A 185 -5.91 26.44 -33.18
N PRO A 186 -6.12 25.37 -32.40
CA PRO A 186 -6.64 24.10 -32.92
C PRO A 186 -8.11 24.21 -33.38
N PRO A 187 -8.54 23.48 -34.43
CA PRO A 187 -9.94 23.40 -34.83
C PRO A 187 -10.83 22.83 -33.72
N ARG A 188 -11.92 23.53 -33.38
CA ARG A 188 -12.89 23.14 -32.33
C ARG A 188 -14.01 22.24 -32.86
N ASP A 189 -13.70 21.21 -33.63
CA ASP A 189 -14.72 20.19 -33.93
C ASP A 189 -14.09 18.81 -34.21
N PHE A 190 -14.14 17.95 -33.19
CA PHE A 190 -13.85 16.53 -33.31
C PHE A 190 -15.02 15.76 -32.73
N GLY A 191 -15.88 15.20 -33.59
CA GLY A 191 -16.78 14.11 -33.19
C GLY A 191 -18.07 14.03 -34.00
N PRO A 192 -18.60 12.81 -34.25
CA PRO A 192 -19.89 12.63 -34.91
C PRO A 192 -21.04 13.18 -34.04
N SER A 193 -21.87 14.03 -34.62
CA SER A 193 -23.03 14.67 -34.00
C SER A 193 -24.07 13.63 -33.54
N SER A 194 -24.05 13.29 -32.25
CA SER A 194 -25.12 12.51 -31.61
C SER A 194 -26.29 13.44 -31.23
N PRO A 195 -27.55 13.11 -31.56
CA PRO A 195 -28.71 14.01 -31.40
C PRO A 195 -29.20 14.15 -29.94
N LEU A 196 -28.47 13.62 -28.96
CA LEU A 196 -28.82 13.62 -27.55
C LEU A 196 -27.84 14.50 -26.78
N ARG A 197 -28.25 15.75 -26.51
CA ARG A 197 -27.47 16.71 -25.73
C ARG A 197 -27.86 16.60 -24.25
N VAL A 198 -26.98 16.00 -23.44
CA VAL A 198 -27.10 15.99 -21.98
C VAL A 198 -26.22 17.11 -21.44
N ASN A 199 -26.83 18.07 -20.73
CA ASN A 199 -26.07 19.17 -20.14
C ASN A 199 -25.34 18.63 -18.90
N PRO A 200 -24.00 18.73 -18.80
CA PRO A 200 -23.31 18.30 -17.61
C PRO A 200 -23.74 19.17 -16.42
N PRO A 201 -24.02 18.58 -15.25
CA PRO A 201 -24.39 19.34 -14.07
C PRO A 201 -23.21 20.22 -13.62
N SER A 202 -23.51 21.41 -13.09
CA SER A 202 -22.52 22.30 -12.51
C SER A 202 -21.85 21.65 -11.30
N PRO A 203 -20.54 21.87 -11.07
CA PRO A 203 -19.84 21.29 -9.94
C PRO A 203 -20.40 21.87 -8.64
N SER A 204 -21.09 21.05 -7.87
CA SER A 204 -21.46 21.35 -6.48
C SER A 204 -21.41 20.08 -5.64
N THR A 205 -20.94 20.22 -4.42
CA THR A 205 -20.62 19.16 -3.46
C THR A 205 -21.83 18.69 -2.66
N ASP A 206 -22.94 18.35 -3.32
CA ASP A 206 -24.03 17.65 -2.63
C ASP A 206 -24.93 16.86 -3.61
N ASN A 207 -24.74 15.54 -3.65
CA ASN A 207 -25.67 14.58 -4.25
C ASN A 207 -25.39 13.19 -3.69
N LEU A 208 -25.67 12.98 -2.41
CA LEU A 208 -25.50 11.68 -1.76
C LEU A 208 -26.45 10.58 -2.28
N HIS A 209 -27.46 10.90 -3.11
CA HIS A 209 -28.35 9.90 -3.73
C HIS A 209 -28.90 10.38 -5.09
N PRO A 210 -28.27 10.04 -6.23
CA PRO A 210 -28.81 10.40 -7.56
C PRO A 210 -30.11 9.63 -7.86
N ARG A 211 -31.23 10.34 -8.03
CA ARG A 211 -32.50 9.80 -8.54
C ARG A 211 -32.76 10.28 -9.96
N VAL A 212 -32.86 9.34 -10.90
CA VAL A 212 -33.25 9.60 -12.29
C VAL A 212 -34.78 9.68 -12.41
N LYS A 213 -35.30 10.75 -13.03
CA LYS A 213 -36.70 10.83 -13.48
C LYS A 213 -36.72 11.01 -15.01
N GLY A 214 -37.29 10.03 -15.71
CA GLY A 214 -37.54 10.09 -17.15
C GLY A 214 -38.22 8.81 -17.63
N THR A 215 -39.40 8.94 -18.22
CA THR A 215 -40.38 7.89 -18.48
C THR A 215 -40.04 7.06 -19.71
N GLN A 216 -39.76 5.76 -19.52
CA GLN A 216 -40.08 4.73 -20.51
C GLN A 216 -40.71 3.54 -19.80
N SER A 217 -41.97 3.29 -20.16
CA SER A 217 -42.84 2.27 -19.62
C SER A 217 -42.34 0.86 -19.97
N LEU A 218 -41.88 0.11 -18.97
CA LEU A 218 -41.75 -1.33 -19.04
C LEU A 218 -42.98 -1.95 -18.40
N LYS A 219 -43.89 -2.50 -19.22
CA LYS A 219 -45.02 -3.32 -18.77
C LYS A 219 -44.49 -4.65 -18.21
N PRO A 220 -44.85 -5.04 -16.97
CA PRO A 220 -44.82 -6.43 -16.56
C PRO A 220 -46.24 -7.01 -16.60
N THR A 221 -46.43 -8.04 -17.42
CA THR A 221 -47.63 -8.87 -17.45
C THR A 221 -47.55 -9.99 -16.41
N ASN A 222 -48.70 -10.23 -15.75
CA ASN A 222 -49.11 -11.44 -15.02
C ASN A 222 -48.39 -11.74 -13.68
N LYS A 223 -49.01 -12.24 -12.61
CA LYS A 223 -50.40 -12.35 -12.10
C LYS A 223 -50.24 -13.11 -10.76
N VAL A 224 -51.12 -12.85 -9.79
CA VAL A 224 -51.41 -13.62 -8.53
C VAL A 224 -50.40 -13.39 -7.38
N ALA A 225 -50.67 -12.62 -6.32
CA ALA A 225 -51.75 -12.64 -5.30
C ALA A 225 -51.57 -13.71 -4.19
N THR A 226 -51.07 -13.23 -3.03
CA THR A 226 -51.56 -13.45 -1.65
C THR A 226 -52.18 -14.79 -1.21
N ALA A 227 -51.58 -15.38 -0.16
CA ALA A 227 -52.20 -15.99 1.05
C ALA A 227 -51.10 -16.79 1.78
N ASN A 228 -51.01 -16.99 3.10
CA ASN A 228 -51.80 -16.62 4.26
C ASN A 228 -50.91 -16.87 5.50
N ALA A 229 -51.18 -16.16 6.60
CA ALA A 229 -50.63 -16.44 7.92
C ALA A 229 -51.15 -17.78 8.49
N THR A 230 -50.32 -18.49 9.26
CA THR A 230 -50.80 -19.38 10.34
C THR A 230 -49.72 -19.65 11.39
N LYS A 231 -50.19 -19.81 12.63
CA LYS A 231 -49.47 -19.90 13.90
C LYS A 231 -48.75 -21.24 14.11
N LYS A 232 -47.77 -21.21 15.05
CA LYS A 232 -46.99 -22.31 15.66
C LYS A 232 -47.82 -23.56 16.04
N PRO A 233 -47.17 -24.73 16.26
CA PRO A 233 -46.81 -25.05 17.66
C PRO A 233 -45.45 -25.77 17.85
N ASP A 234 -44.98 -25.70 19.11
CA ASP A 234 -43.97 -26.49 19.80
C ASP A 234 -43.52 -27.82 19.16
N LEU A 235 -42.20 -27.95 18.93
CA LEU A 235 -41.52 -29.24 18.80
C LEU A 235 -40.68 -29.49 20.05
N LYS A 236 -41.18 -30.40 20.92
CA LYS A 236 -40.35 -31.18 21.83
C LYS A 236 -39.64 -32.26 21.00
N SER A 237 -38.32 -32.21 20.86
CA SER A 237 -37.53 -33.34 20.39
C SER A 237 -36.84 -34.03 21.57
N LYS A 238 -37.17 -35.30 21.76
CA LYS A 238 -36.36 -36.26 22.50
C LYS A 238 -35.22 -36.72 21.58
N GLY A 239 -33.98 -36.73 22.09
CA GLY A 239 -32.99 -37.75 21.71
C GLY A 239 -31.65 -37.28 21.14
N ALA A 240 -30.63 -37.48 21.98
CA ALA A 240 -29.24 -37.87 21.70
C ALA A 240 -28.20 -36.83 21.21
N VAL A 241 -27.11 -36.80 22.00
CA VAL A 241 -25.76 -36.25 21.77
C VAL A 241 -25.55 -34.77 22.13
N GLY A 242 -24.87 -34.56 23.27
CA GLY A 242 -23.91 -33.47 23.46
C GLY A 242 -24.46 -32.10 23.88
N GLY A 243 -24.36 -31.80 25.19
CA GLY A 243 -24.18 -30.44 25.70
C GLY A 243 -25.41 -29.53 25.72
N THR A 244 -26.37 -29.81 26.60
CA THR A 244 -27.39 -28.81 26.98
C THR A 244 -26.86 -27.91 28.09
N ILE A 245 -26.99 -26.60 27.89
CA ILE A 245 -26.71 -25.55 28.87
C ILE A 245 -27.45 -25.90 30.18
N PRO A 246 -26.76 -26.00 31.34
CA PRO A 246 -27.40 -26.37 32.60
C PRO A 246 -28.46 -25.34 33.01
N ASP A 247 -29.55 -25.83 33.60
CA ASP A 247 -30.63 -24.99 34.11
C ASP A 247 -30.12 -24.10 35.26
N ILE A 248 -30.64 -22.89 35.35
CA ILE A 248 -30.08 -21.82 36.22
C ILE A 248 -30.09 -22.23 37.70
N ASP A 249 -31.10 -23.00 38.12
CA ASP A 249 -31.21 -23.55 39.47
C ASP A 249 -30.11 -24.58 39.79
N GLU A 250 -29.64 -25.34 38.80
CA GLU A 250 -28.57 -26.32 38.98
C GLU A 250 -27.20 -25.62 39.17
N LEU A 251 -26.97 -24.53 38.45
CA LEU A 251 -25.79 -23.67 38.63
C LEU A 251 -25.80 -22.99 40.01
N ALA A 252 -26.94 -22.46 40.45
CA ALA A 252 -27.06 -21.80 41.75
C ALA A 252 -26.73 -22.76 42.92
N ALA A 253 -27.18 -24.01 42.86
CA ALA A 253 -26.88 -25.03 43.86
C ALA A 253 -25.37 -25.39 43.89
N ARG A 254 -24.73 -25.47 42.72
CA ARG A 254 -23.29 -25.74 42.62
C ARG A 254 -22.42 -24.60 43.16
N PHE A 255 -22.82 -23.34 42.93
CA PHE A 255 -22.12 -22.19 43.51
C PHE A 255 -22.24 -22.10 45.03
N ALA A 256 -23.39 -22.49 45.60
CA ALA A 256 -23.57 -22.52 47.04
C ALA A 256 -22.70 -23.58 47.75
N ALA A 257 -22.44 -24.72 47.08
CA ALA A 257 -21.63 -25.80 47.62
C ALA A 257 -20.12 -25.48 47.66
N LEU A 258 -19.64 -24.53 46.85
CA LEU A 258 -18.22 -24.18 46.74
C LEU A 258 -17.78 -23.08 47.72
N LYS A 259 -18.69 -22.55 48.54
CA LYS A 259 -18.44 -21.41 49.44
C LYS A 259 -18.23 -21.83 50.90
N LYS A 260 -17.66 -23.01 51.14
CA LYS A 260 -17.38 -23.53 52.47
C LYS A 260 -15.89 -23.74 52.68
#